data_AF-A0AAT9HC03-F1
#
_entry.id   AF-A0AAT9HC03-F1
#
_cell.length_a   1.000
_cell.length_b   1.000
_cell.length_c   1.000
_cell.angle_alpha   90.00
_cell.angle_beta   90.00
_cell.angle_gamma   90.00
#
_symmetry.space_group_name_H-M   'P 1'
#
loop_
_entity.id
_entity.type
_entity.pdbx_description
1 polymer ?
#
loop_
_entity_poly.entity_id
_entity_poly.type
_entity_poly.pdbx_seq_one_letter_code
_entity_poly.pdbx_strand_id
1 'polypeptide(L)'
;MRGRRGLLPAITDFTIMVDQTSHMFITGPDVIKTVTGEDVGFEELGGARTHNTASGVAHHMAGDEKDAIEYVKQLLSYLPSNNLSEPPPSPRRRT
;
A
#
# COMPACT_ATOMS: atom_id res chain seq x y z
N MET A 1 20.73 -4.40 7.36
CA MET A 1 19.46 -4.99 7.86
C MET A 1 18.28 -4.08 7.48
N ARG A 2 17.53 -4.39 6.41
CA ARG A 2 16.18 -3.81 6.18
C ARG A 2 15.16 -4.79 6.76
N GLY A 3 15.09 -4.89 8.08
CA GLY A 3 14.10 -5.72 8.78
C GLY A 3 13.04 -4.84 9.42
N ARG A 4 11.76 -5.18 9.21
CA ARG A 4 10.55 -4.54 9.78
C ARG A 4 10.14 -3.20 9.17
N ARG A 5 9.58 -3.23 7.95
CA ARG A 5 8.68 -2.17 7.42
C ARG A 5 7.35 -2.69 6.88
N GLY A 6 7.00 -3.96 7.13
CA GLY A 6 5.76 -4.57 6.61
C GLY A 6 4.54 -4.47 7.54
N LEU A 7 4.73 -4.28 8.85
CA LEU A 7 3.63 -4.46 9.82
C LEU A 7 2.78 -3.21 10.05
N LEU A 8 3.38 -2.01 9.97
CA LEU A 8 2.68 -0.75 10.27
C LEU A 8 1.57 -0.41 9.26
N PRO A 9 1.77 -0.56 7.93
CA PRO A 9 0.70 -0.29 6.97
C PRO A 9 -0.48 -1.28 7.05
N ALA A 10 -0.29 -2.46 7.65
CA ALA A 10 -1.37 -3.41 7.89
C ALA A 10 -2.35 -2.97 9.01
N ILE A 11 -1.96 -1.97 9.81
CA ILE A 11 -2.78 -1.44 10.93
C ILE A 11 -3.49 -0.14 10.50
N THR A 12 -3.03 0.51 9.43
CA THR A 12 -3.67 1.72 8.89
C THR A 12 -4.90 1.37 8.05
N ASP A 13 -5.89 2.26 8.02
CA ASP A 13 -7.16 2.02 7.31
C ASP A 13 -6.99 1.85 5.80
N PHE A 14 -6.02 2.55 5.19
CA PHE A 14 -5.76 2.48 3.75
C PHE A 14 -4.26 2.43 3.47
N THR A 15 -3.86 1.49 2.61
CA THR A 15 -2.50 1.35 2.10
C THR A 15 -2.50 1.62 0.60
N ILE A 16 -1.74 2.63 0.18
CA ILE A 16 -1.55 3.02 -1.23
C ILE A 16 -0.12 2.64 -1.61
N MET A 17 0.04 1.88 -2.70
CA MET A 17 1.33 1.44 -3.22
C MET A 17 1.57 2.01 -4.61
N VAL A 18 2.82 2.28 -4.95
CA VAL A 18 3.23 2.74 -6.29
C VAL A 18 3.85 1.57 -7.06
N ASP A 19 3.42 1.38 -8.30
CA ASP A 19 3.89 0.29 -9.16
C ASP A 19 5.42 0.31 -9.31
N GLN A 20 6.03 -0.88 -9.32
CA GLN A 20 7.48 -1.17 -9.48
C GLN A 20 8.44 -0.53 -8.47
N THR A 21 7.98 0.40 -7.65
CA THR A 21 8.82 1.23 -6.77
C THR A 21 8.59 0.92 -5.29
N SER A 22 7.42 0.38 -4.94
CA SER A 22 7.06 0.04 -3.58
C SER A 22 7.02 -1.46 -3.35
N HIS A 23 7.60 -1.90 -2.24
CA HIS A 23 7.70 -3.30 -1.86
C HIS A 23 7.46 -3.46 -0.35
N MET A 24 6.66 -4.45 0.04
CA MET A 24 6.39 -4.80 1.43
C MET A 24 6.47 -6.30 1.66
N PHE A 25 7.20 -6.72 2.70
CA PHE A 25 7.22 -8.12 3.15
C PHE A 25 7.78 -8.17 4.57
N ILE A 26 7.40 -9.21 5.31
CA ILE A 26 7.91 -9.45 6.67
C ILE A 26 9.30 -10.08 6.60
N THR A 27 9.45 -11.05 5.71
CA THR A 27 10.68 -11.82 5.49
C THR A 27 11.16 -11.57 4.07
N GLY A 28 12.42 -11.16 3.91
CA GLY A 28 12.99 -10.89 2.60
C GLY A 28 13.27 -12.15 1.78
N PRO A 29 13.41 -12.02 0.45
CA PRO A 29 13.58 -13.17 -0.45
C PRO A 29 14.85 -13.97 -0.14
N ASP A 30 15.94 -13.31 0.26
CA ASP A 30 17.20 -13.98 0.66
C ASP A 30 17.00 -14.94 1.85
N VAL A 31 16.13 -14.57 2.80
CA VAL A 31 15.84 -15.39 3.97
C VAL A 31 14.92 -16.55 3.58
N ILE A 32 13.95 -16.31 2.71
CA ILE A 32 13.08 -17.37 2.15
C ILE A 32 13.94 -18.41 1.44
N LYS A 33 14.82 -17.98 0.54
CA LYS A 33 15.74 -18.87 -0.18
C LYS A 33 16.64 -19.68 0.74
N THR A 34 17.15 -19.07 1.81
CA THR A 34 18.03 -19.75 2.76
C THR A 34 17.29 -20.78 3.63
N VAL A 35 16.02 -20.54 3.96
CA VAL A 35 15.25 -21.37 4.90
C VAL A 35 14.38 -22.42 4.19
N THR A 36 13.72 -22.06 3.11
CA THR A 36 12.80 -22.93 2.36
C THR A 36 13.40 -23.46 1.05
N GLY A 37 14.45 -22.81 0.52
CA GLY A 37 15.04 -23.14 -0.77
C GLY A 37 14.32 -22.53 -1.97
N GLU A 38 13.24 -21.77 -1.76
CA GLU A 38 12.46 -21.15 -2.83
C GLU A 38 13.14 -19.87 -3.36
N ASP A 39 13.23 -19.75 -4.69
CA ASP A 39 13.75 -18.55 -5.34
C ASP A 39 12.58 -17.66 -5.76
N VAL A 40 12.37 -16.56 -5.03
CA VAL A 40 11.27 -15.62 -5.25
C VAL A 40 11.83 -14.21 -5.40
N GLY A 41 11.37 -13.48 -6.42
CA GLY A 41 11.78 -12.10 -6.66
C GLY A 41 11.13 -11.11 -5.70
N PHE A 42 11.69 -9.91 -5.57
CA PHE A 42 11.11 -8.84 -4.74
C PHE A 42 9.70 -8.43 -5.20
N GLU A 43 9.51 -8.25 -6.50
CA GLU A 43 8.23 -7.83 -7.09
C GLU A 43 7.15 -8.91 -6.93
N GLU A 44 7.53 -10.17 -7.12
CA GLU A 44 6.63 -11.32 -6.92
C GLU A 44 6.25 -11.47 -5.45
N LEU A 45 7.23 -11.38 -4.54
CA LEU A 45 7.03 -11.58 -3.12
C LEU A 45 6.17 -10.51 -2.46
N GLY A 46 6.33 -9.25 -2.85
CA GLY A 46 5.77 -8.12 -2.12
C GLY A 46 5.67 -6.82 -2.90
N GLY A 47 5.64 -6.88 -4.22
CA GLY A 47 5.42 -5.72 -5.07
C GLY A 47 3.99 -5.16 -4.92
N ALA A 48 3.80 -3.94 -5.43
CA ALA A 48 2.51 -3.25 -5.40
C ALA A 48 1.38 -4.08 -6.04
N ARG A 49 1.70 -4.79 -7.13
CA ARG A 49 0.76 -5.65 -7.84
C ARG A 49 0.29 -6.81 -6.98
N THR A 50 1.22 -7.59 -6.41
CA THR A 50 0.91 -8.73 -5.54
C THR A 50 0.01 -8.32 -4.38
N HIS A 51 0.27 -7.17 -3.76
CA HIS A 51 -0.53 -6.69 -2.64
C HIS A 51 -1.91 -6.13 -3.01
N ASN A 52 -2.09 -5.64 -4.25
CA ASN A 52 -3.39 -5.17 -4.74
C ASN A 52 -4.25 -6.28 -5.35
N THR A 53 -3.67 -7.37 -5.86
CA THR A 53 -4.42 -8.41 -6.59
C THR A 53 -4.53 -9.73 -5.84
N ALA A 54 -3.51 -10.14 -5.10
CA ALA A 54 -3.46 -11.47 -4.48
C ALA A 54 -3.64 -11.41 -2.97
N SER A 55 -2.83 -10.60 -2.27
CA SER A 55 -2.83 -10.59 -0.80
C SER A 55 -3.89 -9.67 -0.18
N GLY A 56 -4.41 -8.70 -0.94
CA GLY A 56 -5.39 -7.72 -0.46
C GLY A 56 -4.87 -6.77 0.62
N VAL A 57 -3.55 -6.60 0.73
CA VAL A 57 -2.93 -5.70 1.74
C VAL A 57 -2.98 -4.25 1.28
N ALA A 58 -2.88 -4.01 -0.03
CA ALA A 58 -2.95 -2.68 -0.61
C ALA A 58 -4.33 -2.43 -1.22
N HIS A 59 -4.80 -1.20 -1.06
CA HIS A 59 -6.14 -0.76 -1.44
C HIS A 59 -6.14 -0.02 -2.78
N HIS A 60 -4.98 0.52 -3.17
CA HIS A 60 -4.78 1.18 -4.46
C HIS A 60 -3.36 1.00 -4.95
N MET A 61 -3.22 0.85 -6.27
CA MET A 61 -1.95 0.82 -6.99
C MET A 61 -1.88 2.04 -7.90
N ALA A 62 -1.04 3.00 -7.53
CA ALA A 62 -0.75 4.18 -8.33
C ALA A 62 0.35 3.88 -9.37
N GLY A 63 0.28 4.53 -10.53
CA GLY A 63 1.32 4.41 -11.56
C GLY A 63 2.61 5.13 -11.20
N ASP A 64 2.52 6.24 -10.47
CA ASP A 64 3.65 7.01 -9.97
C ASP A 64 3.37 7.65 -8.60
N GLU A 65 4.38 8.31 -8.01
CA GLU A 65 4.26 8.97 -6.71
C GLU A 65 3.28 10.16 -6.72
N LYS A 66 3.14 10.86 -7.85
CA LYS A 66 2.24 12.02 -7.95
C LYS A 66 0.80 11.56 -7.89
N ASP A 67 0.48 10.50 -8.65
CA ASP A 67 -0.83 9.87 -8.64
C ASP A 67 -1.17 9.30 -7.26
N ALA A 68 -0.20 8.70 -6.57
CA ALA A 68 -0.41 8.22 -5.21
C ALA A 68 -0.77 9.35 -4.23
N ILE A 69 -0.05 10.47 -4.29
CA ILE A 69 -0.32 11.64 -3.45
C ILE A 69 -1.69 12.24 -3.78
N GLU A 70 -2.05 12.32 -5.06
CA GLU A 70 -3.36 12.83 -5.47
C GLU A 70 -4.49 11.92 -4.99
N TYR A 71 -4.32 10.61 -5.09
CA TYR A 71 -5.27 9.64 -4.56
C TYR A 71 -5.46 9.80 -3.05
N VAL A 72 -4.37 10.00 -2.29
CA VAL A 72 -4.45 10.25 -0.84
C VAL A 72 -5.21 11.53 -0.53
N LYS A 73 -4.98 12.62 -1.28
CA LYS A 73 -5.75 13.87 -1.09
C LYS A 73 -7.24 13.67 -1.37
N GLN A 74 -7.58 12.93 -2.43
CA GLN A 74 -8.96 12.60 -2.74
C GLN A 74 -9.58 11.75 -1.64
N LEU A 75 -8.89 10.72 -1.17
CA LEU A 75 -9.34 9.88 -0.06
C LEU A 75 -9.63 10.70 1.20
N LEU A 76 -8.69 11.57 1.60
CA LEU A 76 -8.86 12.45 2.76
C LEU A 76 -10.02 13.44 2.59
N SER A 77 -10.36 13.83 1.36
CA SER A 77 -11.51 14.70 1.10
C SER A 77 -12.88 14.05 1.36
N TYR A 78 -12.93 12.73 1.57
CA TYR A 78 -14.14 12.01 1.99
C TYR A 78 -14.18 11.74 3.50
N LEU A 79 -13.06 11.90 4.19
CA LEU A 79 -12.94 11.53 5.60
C LEU A 79 -13.02 12.77 6.51
N PRO A 80 -13.69 12.67 7.67
CA PRO A 80 -13.59 13.70 8.69
C PRO A 80 -12.18 13.74 9.27
N SER A 81 -11.80 14.86 9.88
CA SER A 81 -10.49 14.97 10.55
C SER A 81 -10.31 13.98 11.72
N ASN A 82 -11.42 13.50 12.30
CA ASN A 82 -11.46 12.52 13.37
C ASN A 82 -12.88 11.91 13.48
N ASN A 83 -13.03 10.89 14.32
CA ASN A 83 -14.30 10.18 14.55
C ASN A 83 -15.39 10.99 15.29
N LEU A 84 -15.09 12.19 15.78
CA LEU A 84 -16.05 13.08 16.46
C LEU A 84 -16.63 14.15 15.53
N SER A 85 -16.08 14.27 14.32
CA SER A 85 -16.50 15.27 13.34
C SER A 85 -17.27 14.60 12.21
N GLU A 86 -18.26 15.29 11.66
CA GLU A 86 -18.94 14.81 10.46
C GLU A 86 -17.99 14.88 9.25
N PRO A 87 -18.11 13.94 8.28
CA PRO A 87 -17.34 13.99 7.05
C PRO A 87 -17.60 15.32 6.31
N PRO A 88 -16.58 15.90 5.65
CA PRO A 88 -16.76 17.09 4.85
C PRO A 88 -17.82 16.83 3.75
N PRO A 89 -18.60 17.85 3.34
CA PRO A 89 -19.55 17.71 2.26
C PRO A 89 -18.81 17.20 1.02
N SER A 90 -19.30 16.09 0.44
CA SER A 90 -18.61 15.36 -0.62
C SER A 90 -18.05 16.30 -1.68
N PRO A 91 -16.82 16.09 -2.18
CA PRO A 91 -16.29 16.89 -3.27
C PRO A 91 -17.30 16.90 -4.42
N ARG A 92 -17.79 18.09 -4.81
CA ARG A 92 -18.68 18.20 -5.96
C ARG A 92 -17.97 17.57 -7.15
N ARG A 93 -18.54 16.48 -7.68
CA ARG A 93 -18.05 15.80 -8.88
C ARG A 93 -17.91 16.87 -9.97
N ARG A 94 -16.66 17.21 -10.35
CA ARG A 94 -16.40 18.07 -11.51
C ARG A 94 -16.92 17.30 -12.73
N THR A 95 -18.09 17.70 -13.23
CA THR A 95 -18.63 17.31 -14.53
C THR A 95 -17.79 17.88 -15.65
#